data_AF-A0A957HJV5-F1
#
_entry.id   AF-A0A957HJV5-F1
#
_cell.length_a   1.000
_cell.length_b   1.000
_cell.length_c   1.000
_cell.angle_alpha   90.00
_cell.angle_beta   90.00
_cell.angle_gamma   90.00
#
_symmetry.space_group_name_H-M   'P 1'
#
loop_
_entity.id
_entity.type
_entity.pdbx_description
1 polymer ?
#
loop_
_entity_poly.entity_id
_entity_poly.type
_entity_poly.pdbx_seq_one_letter_code
_entity_poly.pdbx_strand_id
1 'polypeptide(L)'
;MTPQQFVHKWRGVTLKERSASQEHFIDLCHLVNHPTPAAHDPTGERFTFERGADKQTGGQGWADVWYRGRFAWEYKGKHKDLDAAYNQILLYREALENPPLMVVSDMERILIHTNFTNTVKQVHEITLDDLLTREGMDRLRALFYKPEQFRAAQTTEHVTEEAARQFARLAEQLRKWGEAPDKIAHFLIRLLFCLFAEDIGLLPENLFSQLVARTRGRAPDFAHQLQQLFNAMQNGGWFGVAEIAQFDGALFDGAAVLELDSTGLDILARVSGLDWSSIEPSILGTLFQRSLDPALRAQLGAHYTSKEDILLIVEPVLMAPLRRGWAKVEAQARELAAQRDNANGRKKTNLHKELTALLTGFAAEIAAVRVLDPGCGSANFLYVALRLLLDLEKEVITLAGDLGVGRFIPAVSPAQLYGIELNEYAYELAQTTVWIGYIQWLHENGFGHPEQPILKPLNNIKHMDAILATDENGRPVEPTWPEADVIVGNPPFLGGNRIRQELGDQYVDSLFALYDGRIPAFADLVCYWFEKARYLIETGSLNRA
;
A
#
# COMPACT_ATOMS: atom_id res chain seq x y z
N MET A 1 -8.33 31.96 28.45
CA MET A 1 -8.28 32.66 27.14
C MET A 1 -9.57 32.35 26.41
N THR A 2 -10.26 33.34 25.83
CA THR A 2 -11.49 33.09 25.06
C THR A 2 -11.17 32.79 23.59
N PRO A 3 -12.09 32.14 22.83
CA PRO A 3 -11.88 31.92 21.39
C PRO A 3 -11.64 33.21 20.60
N GLN A 4 -12.36 34.28 20.92
CA GLN A 4 -12.19 35.58 20.26
C GLN A 4 -10.79 36.16 20.51
N GLN A 5 -10.27 36.02 21.73
CA GLN A 5 -8.91 36.44 22.06
C GLN A 5 -7.86 35.60 21.31
N PHE A 6 -8.09 34.28 21.20
CA PHE A 6 -7.22 33.38 20.44
C PHE A 6 -7.13 33.76 18.97
N VAL A 7 -8.29 33.86 18.31
CA VAL A 7 -8.37 34.19 16.89
C VAL A 7 -7.78 35.57 16.61
N HIS A 8 -8.07 36.57 17.46
CA HIS A 8 -7.52 37.91 17.30
C HIS A 8 -5.98 37.90 17.41
N LYS A 9 -5.42 37.18 18.38
CA LYS A 9 -3.96 37.06 18.55
C LYS A 9 -3.34 36.39 17.32
N TRP A 10 -3.76 35.17 16.98
CA TRP A 10 -3.07 34.33 16.00
C TRP A 10 -3.27 34.76 14.55
N ARG A 11 -4.38 35.45 14.24
CA ARG A 11 -4.57 36.13 12.95
C ARG A 11 -3.53 37.25 12.74
N GLY A 12 -3.11 37.94 13.79
CA GLY A 12 -2.15 39.05 13.72
C GLY A 12 -0.68 38.66 13.83
N VAL A 13 -0.36 37.42 14.21
CA VAL A 13 1.04 36.98 14.38
C VAL A 13 1.73 36.82 13.02
N THR A 14 2.92 37.43 12.90
CA THR A 14 3.81 37.36 11.72
C THR A 14 5.17 36.71 12.06
N LEU A 15 5.28 36.13 13.24
CA LEU A 15 6.49 35.45 13.72
C LEU A 15 6.81 34.22 12.87
N LYS A 16 8.09 33.83 12.86
CA LYS A 16 8.54 32.58 12.22
C LYS A 16 8.05 31.38 13.03
N GLU A 17 7.82 30.26 12.35
CA GLU A 17 7.42 28.96 12.91
C GLU A 17 8.12 28.62 14.23
N ARG A 18 9.45 28.52 14.23
CA ARG A 18 10.28 28.21 15.41
C ARG A 18 10.07 29.13 16.61
N SER A 19 9.62 30.35 16.39
CA SER A 19 9.41 31.35 17.44
C SER A 19 7.97 31.38 17.95
N ALA A 20 7.04 30.70 17.27
CA ALA A 20 5.61 30.85 17.48
C ALA A 20 4.89 29.53 17.83
N SER A 21 5.39 28.38 17.36
CA SER A 21 4.73 27.07 17.50
C SER A 21 4.44 26.68 18.94
N GLN A 22 5.42 26.79 19.85
CA GLN A 22 5.23 26.44 21.26
C GLN A 22 4.22 27.36 21.94
N GLU A 23 4.27 28.67 21.70
CA GLU A 23 3.32 29.62 22.26
C GLU A 23 1.90 29.39 21.72
N HIS A 24 1.76 29.10 20.42
CA HIS A 24 0.49 28.73 19.81
C HIS A 24 -0.12 27.51 20.47
N PHE A 25 0.68 26.46 20.66
CA PHE A 25 0.20 25.24 21.28
C PHE A 25 -0.16 25.44 22.77
N ILE A 26 0.60 26.24 23.51
CA ILE A 26 0.27 26.62 24.89
C ILE A 26 -1.08 27.36 24.94
N ASP A 27 -1.30 28.30 24.03
CA ASP A 27 -2.58 29.00 23.93
C ASP A 27 -3.74 28.06 23.58
N LEU A 28 -3.52 27.06 22.72
CA LEU A 28 -4.51 26.02 22.44
C LEU A 28 -4.86 25.24 23.71
N CYS A 29 -3.86 24.85 24.51
CA CYS A 29 -4.08 24.19 25.80
C CYS A 29 -4.97 25.06 26.71
N HIS A 30 -4.65 26.35 26.84
CA HIS A 30 -5.46 27.29 27.62
C HIS A 30 -6.87 27.48 27.06
N LEU A 31 -7.03 27.48 25.73
CA LEU A 31 -8.31 27.62 25.05
C LEU A 31 -9.26 26.44 25.36
N VAL A 32 -8.72 25.23 25.49
CA VAL A 32 -9.48 24.02 25.85
C VAL A 32 -9.41 23.67 27.34
N ASN A 33 -8.88 24.56 28.19
CA ASN A 33 -8.64 24.32 29.62
C ASN A 33 -7.85 23.04 29.93
N HIS A 34 -6.90 22.67 29.07
CA HIS A 34 -5.97 21.58 29.28
C HIS A 34 -4.66 22.10 29.90
N PRO A 35 -4.01 21.37 30.82
CA PRO A 35 -2.68 21.75 31.29
C PRO A 35 -1.66 21.74 30.14
N THR A 36 -0.69 22.65 30.15
CA THR A 36 0.41 22.65 29.17
C THR A 36 1.29 21.40 29.34
N PRO A 37 2.11 21.01 28.35
CA PRO A 37 2.90 19.77 28.42
C PRO A 37 3.70 19.61 29.72
N ALA A 38 4.51 20.60 30.10
CA ALA A 38 5.32 20.55 31.33
C ALA A 38 4.48 20.62 32.62
N ALA A 39 3.29 21.22 32.60
CA ALA A 39 2.39 21.26 33.75
C ALA A 39 1.64 19.94 33.94
N HIS A 40 1.32 19.25 32.85
CA HIS A 40 0.70 17.93 32.86
C HIS A 40 1.71 16.84 33.22
N ASP A 41 2.88 16.90 32.61
CA ASP A 41 3.93 15.89 32.71
C ASP A 41 5.32 16.57 32.75
N PRO A 42 5.84 16.84 33.96
CA PRO A 42 7.17 17.43 34.14
C PRO A 42 8.32 16.55 33.63
N THR A 43 8.10 15.24 33.45
CA THR A 43 9.12 14.28 33.01
C THR A 43 9.21 14.18 31.49
N GLY A 44 8.11 14.49 30.79
CA GLY A 44 8.00 14.37 29.34
C GLY A 44 7.90 12.92 28.82
N GLU A 45 7.56 11.96 29.69
CA GLU A 45 7.35 10.55 29.34
C GLU A 45 6.04 10.29 28.58
N ARG A 46 5.06 11.18 28.68
CA ARG A 46 3.71 11.03 28.12
C ARG A 46 3.24 12.26 27.37
N PHE A 47 3.66 13.46 27.76
CA PHE A 47 3.27 14.69 27.06
C PHE A 47 4.42 15.71 27.07
N THR A 48 4.98 16.03 25.90
CA THR A 48 6.14 16.92 25.83
C THR A 48 6.24 17.67 24.51
N PHE A 49 7.01 18.76 24.53
CA PHE A 49 7.50 19.42 23.33
C PHE A 49 8.76 18.72 22.83
N GLU A 50 8.99 18.75 21.52
CA GLU A 50 10.21 18.23 20.89
C GLU A 50 10.48 16.77 21.33
N ARG A 51 9.51 15.88 21.07
CA ARG A 51 9.70 14.44 21.29
C ARG A 51 10.44 13.86 20.10
N GLY A 52 11.69 13.46 20.32
CA GLY A 52 12.45 12.62 19.40
C GLY A 52 12.45 11.14 19.81
N ALA A 53 12.89 10.27 18.90
CA ALA A 53 13.45 8.98 19.30
C ALA A 53 14.63 9.23 20.26
N ASP A 54 14.68 8.50 21.38
CA ASP A 54 15.41 8.84 22.61
C ASP A 54 16.65 9.75 22.46
N LYS A 55 16.71 10.79 23.32
CA LYS A 55 17.85 11.72 23.43
C LYS A 55 19.21 11.05 23.68
N GLN A 56 19.25 9.74 23.95
CA GLN A 56 20.48 8.97 24.08
C GLN A 56 21.12 8.60 22.73
N THR A 57 20.38 8.59 21.60
CA THR A 57 20.90 8.09 20.31
C THR A 57 21.05 9.14 19.20
N GLY A 58 20.64 10.39 19.42
CA GLY A 58 20.99 11.50 18.53
C GLY A 58 20.28 11.48 17.16
N GLY A 59 19.08 10.93 17.08
CA GLY A 59 18.30 10.80 15.84
C GLY A 59 17.76 12.12 15.26
N GLN A 60 17.59 12.17 13.94
CA GLN A 60 17.04 13.32 13.19
C GLN A 60 15.55 13.16 12.85
N GLY A 61 14.67 13.11 13.86
CA GLY A 61 13.22 13.17 13.67
C GLY A 61 12.53 13.54 14.98
N TRP A 62 11.82 14.66 14.99
CA TRP A 62 11.20 15.25 16.19
C TRP A 62 9.78 15.66 15.83
N ALA A 63 8.79 15.29 16.65
CA ALA A 63 7.50 15.97 16.63
C ALA A 63 7.59 17.22 17.49
N ASP A 64 7.04 18.33 17.02
CA ASP A 64 6.96 19.57 17.80
C ASP A 64 6.22 19.35 19.12
N VAL A 65 5.13 18.58 19.09
CA VAL A 65 4.41 18.15 20.30
C VAL A 65 3.99 16.70 20.19
N TRP A 66 4.14 15.95 21.26
CA TRP A 66 3.66 14.57 21.34
C TRP A 66 2.91 14.34 22.64
N TYR A 67 1.71 13.79 22.53
CA TYR A 67 0.90 13.32 23.65
C TYR A 67 0.55 11.84 23.43
N ARG A 68 1.17 10.97 24.23
CA ARG A 68 1.03 9.51 24.19
C ARG A 68 -0.44 9.08 24.18
N GLY A 69 -0.80 8.27 23.19
CA GLY A 69 -2.17 7.76 23.00
C GLY A 69 -3.20 8.82 22.58
N ARG A 70 -2.76 10.04 22.22
CA ARG A 70 -3.62 11.13 21.76
C ARG A 70 -3.20 11.64 20.38
N PHE A 71 -2.03 12.26 20.26
CA PHE A 71 -1.57 12.83 19.00
C PHE A 71 -0.06 12.99 18.91
N ALA A 72 0.45 13.01 17.67
CA ALA A 72 1.68 13.70 17.30
C ALA A 72 1.30 14.99 16.56
N TRP A 73 2.02 16.08 16.82
CA TRP A 73 1.77 17.40 16.24
C TRP A 73 3.04 17.95 15.60
N GLU A 74 2.93 18.41 14.35
CA GLU A 74 3.99 19.07 13.59
C GLU A 74 3.51 20.43 13.08
N TYR A 75 4.34 21.46 13.23
CA TYR A 75 4.05 22.80 12.72
C TYR A 75 4.77 23.07 11.40
N LYS A 76 4.19 24.00 10.64
CA LYS A 76 4.88 24.76 9.60
C LYS A 76 4.64 26.25 9.77
N GLY A 77 5.45 27.06 9.12
CA GLY A 77 5.15 28.49 8.96
C GLY A 77 3.81 28.71 8.26
N LYS A 78 3.19 29.88 8.49
CA LYS A 78 1.91 30.25 7.87
C LYS A 78 1.91 30.03 6.35
N HIS A 79 0.82 29.45 5.84
CA HIS A 79 0.60 29.15 4.42
C HIS A 79 1.65 28.22 3.79
N LYS A 80 2.42 27.50 4.60
CA LYS A 80 3.30 26.45 4.11
C LYS A 80 2.52 25.16 3.85
N ASP A 81 3.16 24.30 3.09
CA ASP A 81 2.67 22.98 2.75
C ASP A 81 2.54 22.11 4.01
N LEU A 82 1.31 21.76 4.38
CA LEU A 82 0.99 20.90 5.52
C LEU A 82 1.10 19.41 5.17
N ASP A 83 1.06 19.03 3.89
CA ASP A 83 1.30 17.65 3.47
C ASP A 83 2.78 17.30 3.69
N ALA A 84 3.68 18.27 3.50
CA ALA A 84 5.08 18.11 3.89
C ALA A 84 5.27 17.87 5.40
N ALA A 85 4.48 18.51 6.26
CA ALA A 85 4.49 18.23 7.71
C ALA A 85 3.94 16.83 8.03
N TYR A 86 2.86 16.46 7.34
CA TYR A 86 2.20 15.18 7.57
C TYR A 86 3.11 14.01 7.18
N ASN A 87 3.73 14.11 6.00
CA ASN A 87 4.75 13.16 5.54
C ASN A 87 5.92 13.04 6.52
N GLN A 88 6.33 14.14 7.18
CA GLN A 88 7.38 14.08 8.20
C GLN A 88 6.94 13.24 9.41
N ILE A 89 5.74 13.44 9.94
CA ILE A 89 5.22 12.63 11.05
C ILE A 89 5.14 11.14 10.66
N LEU A 90 4.67 10.82 9.45
CA LEU A 90 4.52 9.43 8.98
C LEU A 90 5.84 8.64 9.01
N LEU A 91 6.97 9.30 8.79
CA LEU A 91 8.29 8.66 8.80
C LEU A 91 8.75 8.21 10.20
N TYR A 92 8.17 8.74 11.28
CA TYR A 92 8.58 8.41 12.65
C TYR A 92 7.42 8.13 13.62
N ARG A 93 6.19 7.96 13.12
CA ARG A 93 5.01 7.70 13.95
C ARG A 93 5.14 6.45 14.84
N GLU A 94 5.87 5.43 14.39
CA GLU A 94 6.10 4.20 15.17
C GLU A 94 6.95 4.49 16.42
N ALA A 95 7.98 5.33 16.29
CA ALA A 95 8.79 5.81 17.41
C ALA A 95 7.97 6.67 18.41
N LEU A 96 6.83 7.21 17.96
CA LEU A 96 5.86 7.94 18.77
C LEU A 96 4.73 7.05 19.32
N GLU A 97 4.88 5.73 19.26
CA GLU A 97 3.90 4.73 19.70
C GLU A 97 2.58 4.78 18.91
N ASN A 98 2.66 5.09 17.61
CA ASN A 98 1.52 5.17 16.69
C ASN A 98 0.31 5.93 17.27
N PRO A 99 0.44 7.26 17.50
CA PRO A 99 -0.66 8.05 18.03
C PRO A 99 -1.91 7.93 17.13
N PRO A 100 -3.12 7.95 17.70
CA PRO A 100 -4.35 7.80 16.93
C PRO A 100 -4.66 9.00 16.02
N LEU A 101 -4.05 10.15 16.30
CA LEU A 101 -4.18 11.37 15.50
C LEU A 101 -2.80 11.91 15.12
N MET A 102 -2.63 12.29 13.87
CA MET A 102 -1.46 13.00 13.35
C MET A 102 -1.92 14.39 12.96
N VAL A 103 -1.43 15.39 13.67
CA VAL A 103 -1.93 16.76 13.58
C VAL A 103 -0.87 17.63 12.94
N VAL A 104 -1.26 18.39 11.92
CA VAL A 104 -0.38 19.35 11.28
C VAL A 104 -1.01 20.73 11.31
N SER A 105 -0.21 21.76 11.52
CA SER A 105 -0.73 23.12 11.62
C SER A 105 0.23 24.18 11.11
N ASP A 106 -0.31 25.18 10.42
CA ASP A 106 0.40 26.40 10.04
C ASP A 106 0.05 27.58 10.95
N MET A 107 -0.58 27.30 12.11
CA MET A 107 -1.15 28.25 13.07
C MET A 107 -2.41 28.99 12.60
N GLU A 108 -2.88 28.78 11.37
CA GLU A 108 -4.17 29.28 10.88
C GLU A 108 -5.16 28.14 10.62
N ARG A 109 -4.61 27.01 10.16
CA ARG A 109 -5.30 25.75 9.89
C ARG A 109 -4.70 24.68 10.79
N ILE A 110 -5.55 23.78 11.26
CA ILE A 110 -5.19 22.57 11.98
C ILE A 110 -5.83 21.42 11.21
N LEU A 111 -5.01 20.56 10.61
CA LEU A 111 -5.47 19.35 9.94
C LEU A 111 -5.23 18.17 10.87
N ILE A 112 -6.29 17.43 11.15
CA ILE A 112 -6.28 16.26 12.03
C ILE A 112 -6.44 15.03 11.15
N HIS A 113 -5.34 14.32 10.90
CA HIS A 113 -5.33 13.07 10.16
C HIS A 113 -5.53 11.90 11.13
N THR A 114 -6.50 11.03 10.85
CA THR A 114 -6.75 9.86 11.69
C THR A 114 -5.79 8.70 11.38
N ASN A 115 -5.40 7.97 12.42
CA ASN A 115 -4.44 6.86 12.35
C ASN A 115 -4.97 5.61 13.09
N PHE A 116 -6.27 5.36 12.99
CA PHE A 116 -6.88 4.17 13.57
C PHE A 116 -6.74 2.97 12.63
N THR A 117 -6.48 1.80 13.19
CA THR A 117 -6.39 0.56 12.41
C THR A 117 -7.78 0.11 11.94
N ASN A 118 -7.84 -0.50 10.76
CA ASN A 118 -9.04 -1.10 10.16
C ASN A 118 -10.22 -0.14 9.93
N THR A 119 -9.97 1.17 9.90
CA THR A 119 -10.98 2.17 9.58
C THR A 119 -10.50 3.08 8.48
N VAL A 120 -11.45 3.62 7.72
CA VAL A 120 -11.20 4.64 6.69
C VAL A 120 -10.47 5.83 7.29
N LYS A 121 -9.43 6.31 6.61
CA LYS A 121 -8.70 7.51 7.02
C LYS A 121 -9.54 8.75 6.77
N GLN A 122 -9.50 9.68 7.72
CA GLN A 122 -10.23 10.94 7.65
C GLN A 122 -9.30 12.09 7.98
N VAL A 123 -9.52 13.22 7.31
CA VAL A 123 -8.86 14.48 7.61
C VAL A 123 -9.91 15.47 8.05
N HIS A 124 -9.73 16.04 9.24
CA HIS A 124 -10.61 17.08 9.75
C HIS A 124 -9.84 18.39 9.83
N GLU A 125 -10.34 19.40 9.12
CA GLU A 125 -9.82 20.75 9.20
C GLU A 125 -10.51 21.53 10.33
N ILE A 126 -9.71 22.34 11.02
CA ILE A 126 -10.16 23.40 11.92
C ILE A 126 -9.39 24.67 11.54
N THR A 127 -10.12 25.67 11.06
CA THR A 127 -9.60 27.03 10.82
C THR A 127 -9.75 27.90 12.06
N LEU A 128 -9.09 29.07 12.07
CA LEU A 128 -9.33 30.09 13.11
C LEU A 128 -10.82 30.49 13.20
N ASP A 129 -11.55 30.56 12.09
CA ASP A 129 -12.98 30.92 12.13
C ASP A 129 -13.84 29.79 12.73
N ASP A 130 -13.47 28.53 12.50
CA ASP A 130 -14.15 27.39 13.11
C ASP A 130 -14.05 27.41 14.63
N LEU A 131 -12.94 27.93 15.20
CA LEU A 131 -12.78 28.09 16.64
C LEU A 131 -13.76 29.09 17.26
N LEU A 132 -14.42 29.93 16.47
CA LEU A 132 -15.50 30.81 16.95
C LEU A 132 -16.85 30.09 17.04
N THR A 133 -16.94 28.88 16.49
CA THR A 133 -18.15 28.05 16.52
C THR A 133 -18.11 27.04 17.66
N ARG A 134 -19.29 26.57 18.08
CA ARG A 134 -19.38 25.47 19.04
C ARG A 134 -18.77 24.18 18.49
N GLU A 135 -19.03 23.87 17.23
CA GLU A 135 -18.57 22.63 16.60
C GLU A 135 -17.04 22.56 16.51
N GLY A 136 -16.39 23.62 16.01
CA GLY A 136 -14.93 23.67 15.92
C GLY A 136 -14.26 23.59 17.30
N MET A 137 -14.82 24.25 18.32
CA MET A 137 -14.35 24.15 19.70
C MET A 137 -14.55 22.75 20.31
N ASP A 138 -15.68 22.10 20.04
CA ASP A 138 -15.93 20.73 20.52
C ASP A 138 -14.98 19.73 19.83
N ARG A 139 -14.67 19.93 18.53
CA ARG A 139 -13.67 19.15 17.79
C ARG A 139 -12.25 19.36 18.35
N LEU A 140 -11.85 20.61 18.61
CA LEU A 140 -10.55 20.91 19.22
C LEU A 140 -10.44 20.28 20.62
N ARG A 141 -11.51 20.31 21.43
CA ARG A 141 -11.52 19.61 22.73
C ARG A 141 -11.42 18.09 22.59
N ALA A 142 -12.12 17.51 21.62
CA ALA A 142 -12.07 16.07 21.37
C ALA A 142 -10.63 15.61 21.09
N LEU A 143 -9.83 16.40 20.38
CA LEU A 143 -8.43 16.10 20.09
C LEU A 143 -7.60 15.85 21.36
N PHE A 144 -7.82 16.65 22.42
CA PHE A 144 -7.09 16.50 23.69
C PHE A 144 -7.67 15.40 24.59
N TYR A 145 -9.00 15.31 24.67
CA TYR A 145 -9.67 14.51 25.71
C TYR A 145 -10.28 13.19 25.21
N LYS A 146 -10.69 13.13 23.94
CA LYS A 146 -11.49 12.04 23.36
C LYS A 146 -11.12 11.78 21.89
N PRO A 147 -9.86 11.43 21.58
CA PRO A 147 -9.40 11.20 20.20
C PRO A 147 -10.21 10.11 19.48
N GLU A 148 -10.76 9.14 20.21
CA GLU A 148 -11.63 8.09 19.67
C GLU A 148 -12.88 8.61 18.96
N GLN A 149 -13.31 9.85 19.23
CA GLN A 149 -14.44 10.47 18.51
C GLN A 149 -14.15 10.74 17.03
N PHE A 150 -12.87 10.75 16.63
CA PHE A 150 -12.46 10.87 15.24
C PHE A 150 -12.37 9.53 14.52
N ARG A 151 -12.57 8.40 15.23
CA ARG A 151 -12.54 7.09 14.58
C ARG A 151 -13.72 6.95 13.64
N ALA A 152 -13.45 6.67 12.36
CA ALA A 152 -14.49 6.45 11.38
C ALA A 152 -15.32 5.21 11.74
N ALA A 153 -16.64 5.28 11.53
CA ALA A 153 -17.52 4.14 11.73
C ALA A 153 -17.36 3.09 10.61
N GLN A 154 -16.90 3.52 9.43
CA GLN A 154 -16.72 2.67 8.27
C GLN A 154 -15.35 1.98 8.32
N THR A 155 -15.35 0.67 8.07
CA THR A 155 -14.14 -0.14 7.98
C THR A 155 -13.62 -0.18 6.55
N THR A 156 -12.31 -0.37 6.39
CA THR A 156 -11.64 -0.61 5.11
C THR A 156 -12.25 -1.79 4.35
N GLU A 157 -12.53 -2.89 5.07
CA GLU A 157 -13.17 -4.08 4.51
C GLU A 157 -14.54 -3.75 3.91
N HIS A 158 -15.37 -2.99 4.64
CA HIS A 158 -16.71 -2.63 4.17
C HIS A 158 -16.68 -1.75 2.91
N VAL A 159 -15.78 -0.75 2.85
CA VAL A 159 -15.57 0.06 1.63
C VAL A 159 -15.17 -0.83 0.46
N THR A 160 -14.25 -1.76 0.71
CA THR A 160 -13.71 -2.62 -0.34
C THR A 160 -14.75 -3.61 -0.87
N GLU A 161 -15.54 -4.21 0.01
CA GLU A 161 -16.68 -5.07 -0.37
C GLU A 161 -17.72 -4.29 -1.17
N GLU A 162 -18.04 -3.06 -0.74
CA GLU A 162 -18.98 -2.21 -1.46
C GLU A 162 -18.47 -1.87 -2.87
N ALA A 163 -17.21 -1.44 -2.97
CA ALA A 163 -16.54 -1.14 -4.23
C ALA A 163 -16.61 -2.33 -5.19
N ALA A 164 -16.19 -3.51 -4.73
CA ALA A 164 -16.21 -4.72 -5.53
C ALA A 164 -17.62 -5.13 -5.98
N ARG A 165 -18.62 -4.99 -5.10
CA ARG A 165 -20.03 -5.24 -5.45
C ARG A 165 -20.53 -4.31 -6.55
N GLN A 166 -20.14 -3.04 -6.55
CA GLN A 166 -20.54 -2.11 -7.62
C GLN A 166 -19.82 -2.43 -8.94
N PHE A 167 -18.53 -2.77 -8.89
CA PHE A 167 -17.79 -3.20 -10.08
C PHE A 167 -18.34 -4.50 -10.68
N ALA A 168 -18.78 -5.44 -9.84
CA ALA A 168 -19.47 -6.64 -10.31
C ALA A 168 -20.75 -6.30 -11.09
N ARG A 169 -21.53 -5.33 -10.62
CA ARG A 169 -22.73 -4.84 -11.34
C ARG A 169 -22.36 -4.17 -12.66
N LEU A 170 -21.27 -3.40 -12.69
CA LEU A 170 -20.78 -2.75 -13.90
C LEU A 170 -20.33 -3.79 -14.94
N ALA A 171 -19.58 -4.82 -14.52
CA ALA A 171 -19.19 -5.94 -15.36
C ALA A 171 -20.40 -6.69 -15.95
N GLU A 172 -21.42 -6.96 -15.13
CA GLU A 172 -22.65 -7.62 -15.57
C GLU A 172 -23.44 -6.78 -16.58
N GLN A 173 -23.44 -5.46 -16.42
CA GLN A 173 -24.01 -4.56 -17.43
C GLN A 173 -23.25 -4.71 -18.74
N LEU A 174 -21.94 -4.50 -18.75
CA LEU A 174 -21.12 -4.59 -19.97
C LEU A 174 -21.29 -5.92 -20.72
N ARG A 175 -21.40 -7.05 -20.00
CA ARG A 175 -21.66 -8.36 -20.62
C ARG A 175 -23.00 -8.45 -21.34
N LYS A 176 -24.06 -7.81 -20.82
CA LYS A 176 -25.38 -7.81 -21.48
C LYS A 176 -25.33 -7.15 -22.85
N TRP A 177 -24.37 -6.26 -23.06
CA TRP A 177 -24.15 -5.57 -24.33
C TRP A 177 -23.25 -6.35 -25.30
N GLY A 178 -22.83 -7.56 -24.93
CA GLY A 178 -22.07 -8.47 -25.80
C GLY A 178 -20.56 -8.22 -25.82
N GLU A 179 -20.05 -7.40 -24.91
CA GLU A 179 -18.61 -7.17 -24.79
C GLU A 179 -17.86 -8.43 -24.36
N ALA A 180 -16.68 -8.62 -24.93
CA ALA A 180 -15.84 -9.78 -24.65
C ALA A 180 -15.29 -9.70 -23.20
N PRO A 181 -15.25 -10.80 -22.44
CA PRO A 181 -14.87 -10.77 -21.02
C PRO A 181 -13.48 -10.16 -20.77
N ASP A 182 -12.55 -10.32 -21.70
CA ASP A 182 -11.19 -9.76 -21.69
C ASP A 182 -11.19 -8.24 -21.76
N LYS A 183 -11.93 -7.69 -22.71
CA LYS A 183 -12.08 -6.24 -22.85
C LYS A 183 -12.75 -5.63 -21.63
N ILE A 184 -13.75 -6.30 -21.06
CA ILE A 184 -14.43 -5.85 -19.83
C ILE A 184 -13.45 -5.82 -18.67
N ALA A 185 -12.72 -6.91 -18.42
CA ALA A 185 -11.77 -6.99 -17.31
C ALA A 185 -10.72 -5.87 -17.40
N HIS A 186 -10.08 -5.74 -18.56
CA HIS A 186 -9.07 -4.73 -18.80
C HIS A 186 -9.60 -3.30 -18.60
N PHE A 187 -10.80 -3.02 -19.12
CA PHE A 187 -11.45 -1.73 -18.93
C PHE A 187 -11.74 -1.43 -17.46
N LEU A 188 -12.24 -2.39 -16.70
CA LEU A 188 -12.55 -2.20 -15.28
C LEU A 188 -11.29 -2.02 -14.42
N ILE A 189 -10.19 -2.71 -14.73
CA ILE A 189 -8.91 -2.52 -14.05
C ILE A 189 -8.41 -1.08 -14.26
N ARG A 190 -8.56 -0.52 -15.46
CA ARG A 190 -8.23 0.90 -15.73
C ARG A 190 -9.09 1.88 -14.93
N LEU A 191 -10.41 1.66 -14.87
CA LEU A 191 -11.31 2.50 -14.08
C LEU A 191 -10.94 2.46 -12.59
N LEU A 192 -10.69 1.25 -12.07
CA LEU A 192 -10.24 1.05 -10.69
C LEU A 192 -8.95 1.82 -10.41
N PHE A 193 -7.99 1.75 -11.33
CA PHE A 193 -6.73 2.44 -11.17
C PHE A 193 -6.90 3.98 -11.21
N CYS A 194 -7.78 4.52 -12.06
CA CYS A 194 -8.10 5.96 -12.05
C CYS A 194 -8.67 6.42 -10.71
N LEU A 195 -9.60 5.66 -10.14
CA LEU A 195 -10.20 5.94 -8.83
C LEU A 195 -9.15 5.92 -7.70
N PHE A 196 -8.31 4.89 -7.68
CA PHE A 196 -7.18 4.82 -6.74
C PHE A 196 -6.20 5.99 -6.93
N ALA A 197 -5.86 6.31 -8.17
CA ALA A 197 -4.86 7.32 -8.48
C ALA A 197 -5.32 8.74 -8.07
N GLU A 198 -6.61 9.08 -8.21
CA GLU A 198 -7.10 10.39 -7.73
C GLU A 198 -7.11 10.51 -6.21
N ASP A 199 -7.50 9.45 -5.49
CA ASP A 199 -7.63 9.49 -4.03
C ASP A 199 -6.28 9.39 -3.29
N ILE A 200 -5.24 8.91 -3.97
CA ILE A 200 -3.87 8.87 -3.41
C ILE A 200 -2.97 10.00 -3.95
N GLY A 201 -3.53 10.93 -4.72
CA GLY A 201 -2.82 12.12 -5.21
C GLY A 201 -1.90 11.91 -6.41
N LEU A 202 -1.99 10.77 -7.11
CA LEU A 202 -1.29 10.55 -8.38
C LEU A 202 -1.99 11.22 -9.56
N LEU A 203 -3.31 11.33 -9.50
CA LEU A 203 -4.09 12.22 -10.35
C LEU A 203 -4.51 13.46 -9.53
N PRO A 204 -4.73 14.60 -10.19
CA PRO A 204 -5.34 15.75 -9.55
C PRO A 204 -6.64 15.38 -8.82
N GLU A 205 -6.84 15.98 -7.66
CA GLU A 205 -7.94 15.66 -6.76
C GLU A 205 -9.30 15.74 -7.46
N ASN A 206 -10.12 14.70 -7.30
CA ASN A 206 -11.46 14.58 -7.91
C ASN A 206 -11.49 14.66 -9.45
N LEU A 207 -10.38 14.51 -10.17
CA LEU A 207 -10.36 14.66 -11.63
C LEU A 207 -11.26 13.64 -12.33
N PHE A 208 -11.15 12.37 -11.96
CA PHE A 208 -11.93 11.29 -12.56
C PHE A 208 -13.38 11.35 -12.07
N SER A 209 -13.57 11.57 -10.77
CA SER A 209 -14.89 11.79 -10.17
C SER A 209 -15.67 12.94 -10.83
N GLN A 210 -15.00 14.07 -11.12
CA GLN A 210 -15.61 15.19 -11.82
C GLN A 210 -15.89 14.89 -13.30
N LEU A 211 -15.03 14.12 -13.97
CA LEU A 211 -15.28 13.65 -15.34
C LEU A 211 -16.61 12.89 -15.36
N VAL A 212 -16.75 11.88 -14.51
CA VAL A 212 -17.98 11.05 -14.37
C VAL A 212 -19.20 11.92 -14.07
N ALA A 213 -19.09 12.86 -13.12
CA ALA A 213 -20.19 13.72 -12.73
C ALA A 213 -20.64 14.68 -13.85
N ARG A 214 -19.70 15.28 -14.59
CA ARG A 214 -19.99 16.26 -15.66
C ARG A 214 -20.58 15.60 -16.90
N THR A 215 -20.16 14.38 -17.22
CA THR A 215 -20.67 13.62 -18.36
C THR A 215 -21.83 12.69 -17.99
N ARG A 216 -22.40 12.84 -16.79
CA ARG A 216 -23.55 12.05 -16.36
C ARG A 216 -24.72 12.21 -17.34
N GLY A 217 -25.25 11.08 -17.80
CA GLY A 217 -26.29 11.05 -18.82
C GLY A 217 -25.82 11.34 -20.25
N ARG A 218 -24.51 11.53 -20.48
CA ARG A 218 -23.89 11.80 -21.79
C ARG A 218 -22.78 10.78 -22.07
N ALA A 219 -23.20 9.54 -22.34
CA ALA A 219 -22.31 8.41 -22.56
C ALA A 219 -21.22 8.63 -23.63
N PRO A 220 -21.53 9.22 -24.81
CA PRO A 220 -20.48 9.48 -25.81
C PRO A 220 -19.44 10.49 -25.32
N ASP A 221 -19.87 11.54 -24.61
CA ASP A 221 -18.96 12.54 -24.03
C ASP A 221 -18.03 11.91 -22.98
N PHE A 222 -18.58 11.03 -22.14
CA PHE A 222 -17.82 10.26 -21.16
C PHE A 222 -16.74 9.42 -21.82
N ALA A 223 -17.12 8.61 -22.82
CA ALA A 223 -16.19 7.72 -23.50
C ALA A 223 -15.06 8.49 -24.18
N HIS A 224 -15.37 9.62 -24.81
CA HIS A 224 -14.38 10.49 -25.44
C HIS A 224 -13.40 11.10 -24.43
N GLN A 225 -13.89 11.67 -23.33
CA GLN A 225 -13.01 12.26 -22.31
C GLN A 225 -12.20 11.19 -21.57
N LEU A 226 -12.79 10.03 -21.30
CA LEU A 226 -12.08 8.92 -20.67
C LEU A 226 -10.93 8.42 -21.56
N GLN A 227 -11.15 8.32 -22.87
CA GLN A 227 -10.11 7.94 -23.81
C GLN A 227 -8.97 8.98 -23.83
N GLN A 228 -9.28 10.28 -23.77
CA GLN A 228 -8.26 11.32 -23.64
C GLN A 228 -7.47 11.18 -22.33
N LEU A 229 -8.14 10.88 -21.22
CA LEU A 229 -7.48 10.65 -19.94
C LEU A 229 -6.57 9.42 -20.01
N PHE A 230 -7.02 8.29 -20.56
CA PHE A 230 -6.18 7.09 -20.72
C PHE A 230 -4.97 7.37 -21.61
N ASN A 231 -5.10 8.15 -22.68
CA ASN A 231 -3.96 8.55 -23.50
C ASN A 231 -2.96 9.42 -22.72
N ALA A 232 -3.44 10.35 -21.89
CA ALA A 232 -2.60 11.17 -21.05
C ALA A 232 -1.91 10.34 -19.95
N MET A 233 -2.60 9.37 -19.36
CA MET A 233 -2.01 8.44 -18.39
C MET A 233 -0.98 7.50 -19.04
N GLN A 234 -1.19 7.09 -20.29
CA GLN A 234 -0.22 6.29 -21.03
C GLN A 234 1.05 7.10 -21.37
N ASN A 235 0.93 8.32 -21.89
CA ASN A 235 2.09 9.02 -22.47
C ASN A 235 2.63 10.15 -21.59
N GLY A 236 1.95 10.47 -20.49
CA GLY A 236 2.06 11.76 -19.82
C GLY A 236 1.44 12.89 -20.66
N GLY A 237 1.29 14.06 -20.04
CA GLY A 237 0.91 15.30 -20.72
C GLY A 237 -0.41 15.90 -20.25
N TRP A 238 -1.00 16.78 -21.05
CA TRP A 238 -2.12 17.62 -20.62
C TRP A 238 -3.48 16.95 -20.85
N PHE A 239 -4.27 16.84 -19.77
CA PHE A 239 -5.70 16.55 -19.82
C PHE A 239 -6.48 17.80 -19.42
N GLY A 240 -7.03 18.50 -20.41
CA GLY A 240 -7.63 19.81 -20.20
C GLY A 240 -6.58 20.81 -19.69
N VAL A 241 -6.72 21.24 -18.44
CA VAL A 241 -5.77 22.16 -17.76
C VAL A 241 -4.87 21.44 -16.76
N ALA A 242 -5.06 20.15 -16.57
CA ALA A 242 -4.28 19.34 -15.65
C ALA A 242 -3.10 18.68 -16.37
N GLU A 243 -1.93 18.73 -15.75
CA GLU A 243 -0.78 17.94 -16.18
C GLU A 243 -0.87 16.55 -15.54
N ILE A 244 -0.80 15.51 -16.36
CA ILE A 244 -0.91 14.10 -15.96
C ILE A 244 0.47 13.46 -16.10
N ALA A 245 0.92 12.82 -15.03
CA ALA A 245 2.15 12.03 -15.02
C ALA A 245 2.02 10.81 -15.95
N GLN A 246 3.15 10.32 -16.47
CA GLN A 246 3.18 9.06 -17.20
C GLN A 246 3.03 7.88 -16.23
N PHE A 247 2.10 6.96 -16.53
CA PHE A 247 1.83 5.78 -15.71
C PHE A 247 2.33 4.46 -16.31
N ASP A 248 2.17 4.19 -17.61
CA ASP A 248 2.26 2.85 -18.21
C ASP A 248 3.62 2.12 -18.04
N GLY A 249 3.76 0.80 -17.89
CA GLY A 249 2.93 -0.18 -17.20
C GLY A 249 2.29 -1.26 -18.06
N ALA A 250 2.12 -1.02 -19.37
CA ALA A 250 1.19 -1.71 -20.28
C ALA A 250 -0.31 -1.58 -19.92
N LEU A 251 -0.66 -1.11 -18.71
CA LEU A 251 -2.05 -0.98 -18.25
C LEU A 251 -2.93 -0.08 -19.14
N PHE A 252 -2.37 0.99 -19.70
CA PHE A 252 -3.11 1.96 -20.52
C PHE A 252 -2.91 1.79 -22.03
N ASP A 253 -2.31 0.68 -22.48
CA ASP A 253 -1.97 0.45 -23.88
C ASP A 253 -3.19 0.55 -24.82
N GLY A 254 -3.06 1.39 -25.84
CA GLY A 254 -4.10 1.60 -26.85
C GLY A 254 -5.32 2.40 -26.39
N ALA A 255 -5.38 2.82 -25.12
CA ALA A 255 -6.42 3.69 -24.56
C ALA A 255 -7.87 3.29 -24.92
N ALA A 256 -8.12 1.98 -25.07
CA ALA A 256 -9.44 1.44 -25.37
C ALA A 256 -10.45 1.76 -24.24
N VAL A 257 -11.65 2.16 -24.64
CA VAL A 257 -12.77 2.49 -23.76
C VAL A 257 -14.00 1.72 -24.23
N LEU A 258 -14.75 1.16 -23.27
CA LEU A 258 -16.06 0.57 -23.54
C LEU A 258 -17.16 1.61 -23.33
N GLU A 259 -18.19 1.57 -24.16
CA GLU A 259 -19.35 2.42 -23.98
C GLU A 259 -20.15 1.99 -22.75
N LEU A 260 -20.56 2.98 -21.94
CA LEU A 260 -21.44 2.78 -20.79
C LEU A 260 -22.78 3.44 -21.06
N ASP A 261 -23.87 2.76 -20.73
CA ASP A 261 -25.20 3.38 -20.73
C ASP A 261 -25.38 4.28 -19.48
N SER A 262 -26.55 4.92 -19.36
CA SER A 262 -26.85 5.75 -18.19
C SER A 262 -26.80 4.97 -16.87
N THR A 263 -27.13 3.68 -16.90
CA THR A 263 -27.07 2.81 -15.71
C THR A 263 -25.62 2.58 -15.28
N GLY A 264 -24.74 2.29 -16.23
CA GLY A 264 -23.30 2.14 -16.02
C GLY A 264 -22.66 3.41 -15.46
N LEU A 265 -23.01 4.57 -16.01
CA LEU A 265 -22.56 5.86 -15.49
C LEU A 265 -23.08 6.16 -14.09
N ASP A 266 -24.32 5.80 -13.78
CA ASP A 266 -24.87 5.95 -12.42
C ASP A 266 -24.20 5.00 -11.41
N ILE A 267 -23.78 3.80 -11.84
CA ILE A 267 -22.94 2.91 -11.02
C ILE A 267 -21.59 3.58 -10.78
N LEU A 268 -20.93 4.04 -11.84
CA LEU A 268 -19.61 4.65 -11.75
C LEU A 268 -19.61 5.91 -10.87
N ALA A 269 -20.65 6.74 -10.95
CA ALA A 269 -20.81 7.92 -10.10
C ALA A 269 -20.99 7.59 -8.60
N ARG A 270 -21.53 6.41 -8.26
CA ARG A 270 -21.59 5.94 -6.87
C ARG A 270 -20.23 5.44 -6.41
N VAL A 271 -19.56 4.69 -7.27
CA VAL A 271 -18.23 4.11 -7.02
C VAL A 271 -17.18 5.19 -6.82
N SER A 272 -17.26 6.28 -7.59
CA SER A 272 -16.37 7.43 -7.49
C SER A 272 -16.59 8.28 -6.23
N GLY A 273 -17.62 7.99 -5.43
CA GLY A 273 -17.83 8.64 -4.13
C GLY A 273 -17.28 7.85 -2.94
N LEU A 274 -16.68 6.68 -3.17
CA LEU A 274 -16.02 5.88 -2.14
C LEU A 274 -14.58 6.37 -1.94
N ASP A 275 -13.99 6.12 -0.77
CA ASP A 275 -12.57 6.41 -0.52
C ASP A 275 -11.68 5.25 -0.99
N TRP A 276 -11.00 5.43 -2.12
CA TRP A 276 -10.09 4.47 -2.73
C TRP A 276 -8.69 4.47 -2.13
N SER A 277 -8.34 5.48 -1.31
CA SER A 277 -7.06 5.49 -0.58
C SER A 277 -7.01 4.44 0.52
N SER A 278 -8.19 4.05 1.03
CA SER A 278 -8.35 3.10 2.13
C SER A 278 -8.68 1.67 1.66
N ILE A 279 -8.72 1.40 0.36
CA ILE A 279 -9.10 0.09 -0.18
C ILE A 279 -8.03 -0.97 0.07
N GLU A 280 -8.47 -2.22 0.28
CA GLU A 280 -7.59 -3.37 0.43
C GLU A 280 -7.41 -4.15 -0.90
N PRO A 281 -6.20 -4.14 -1.50
CA PRO A 281 -5.95 -4.84 -2.77
C PRO A 281 -6.25 -6.35 -2.73
N SER A 282 -6.05 -7.00 -1.58
CA SER A 282 -6.30 -8.43 -1.38
C SER A 282 -7.77 -8.82 -1.59
N ILE A 283 -8.70 -7.96 -1.14
CA ILE A 283 -10.15 -8.15 -1.24
C ILE A 283 -10.61 -7.83 -2.66
N LEU A 284 -10.09 -6.75 -3.26
CA LEU A 284 -10.38 -6.40 -4.65
C LEU A 284 -10.06 -7.55 -5.60
N GLY A 285 -8.85 -8.12 -5.49
CA GLY A 285 -8.38 -9.21 -6.34
C GLY A 285 -9.39 -10.36 -6.45
N THR A 286 -9.82 -10.86 -5.29
CA THR A 286 -10.71 -12.02 -5.20
C THR A 286 -12.13 -11.71 -5.66
N LEU A 287 -12.68 -10.55 -5.24
CA LEU A 287 -14.05 -10.20 -5.58
C LEU A 287 -14.19 -9.80 -7.05
N PHE A 288 -13.18 -9.16 -7.64
CA PHE A 288 -13.14 -8.86 -9.07
C PHE A 288 -13.05 -10.13 -9.90
N GLN A 289 -12.13 -11.04 -9.58
CA GLN A 289 -11.95 -12.30 -10.33
C GLN A 289 -13.26 -13.10 -10.37
N ARG A 290 -13.94 -13.24 -9.22
CA ARG A 290 -15.26 -13.91 -9.15
C ARG A 290 -16.35 -13.18 -9.90
N SER A 291 -16.33 -11.84 -9.90
CA SER A 291 -17.31 -11.07 -10.65
C SER A 291 -17.12 -11.26 -12.17
N LEU A 292 -15.87 -11.44 -12.60
CA LEU A 292 -15.44 -11.50 -14.00
C LEU A 292 -15.43 -12.88 -14.64
N ASP A 293 -15.59 -13.96 -13.87
CA ASP A 293 -15.72 -15.31 -14.40
C ASP A 293 -16.94 -16.07 -13.82
N PRO A 294 -17.99 -16.33 -14.64
CA PRO A 294 -19.14 -17.13 -14.24
C PRO A 294 -18.83 -18.56 -13.78
N ALA A 295 -17.77 -19.19 -14.28
CA ALA A 295 -17.36 -20.55 -13.89
C ALA A 295 -16.75 -20.54 -12.48
N LEU A 296 -15.95 -19.52 -12.17
CA LEU A 296 -15.39 -19.30 -10.84
C LEU A 296 -16.47 -18.88 -9.80
N ARG A 297 -17.65 -18.38 -10.22
CA ARG A 297 -18.77 -18.07 -9.30
C ARG A 297 -19.33 -19.30 -8.60
N ALA A 298 -19.24 -20.49 -9.22
CA ALA A 298 -19.83 -21.73 -8.72
C ALA A 298 -18.81 -22.66 -8.03
N GLN A 299 -17.50 -22.42 -8.20
CA GLN A 299 -16.45 -23.26 -7.62
C GLN A 299 -16.32 -23.00 -6.11
N LEU A 300 -16.92 -23.89 -5.32
CA LEU A 300 -16.84 -24.00 -3.86
C LEU A 300 -15.43 -24.32 -3.30
N GLY A 301 -14.35 -24.10 -4.07
CA GLY A 301 -12.95 -24.41 -3.70
C GLY A 301 -11.95 -23.29 -3.95
N ALA A 302 -12.28 -22.26 -4.75
CA ALA A 302 -11.51 -21.03 -4.83
C ALA A 302 -11.86 -20.14 -3.63
N HIS A 303 -11.54 -20.60 -2.43
CA HIS A 303 -11.75 -19.83 -1.21
C HIS A 303 -10.86 -18.58 -1.27
N TYR A 304 -11.47 -17.42 -1.02
CA TYR A 304 -10.74 -16.22 -0.62
C TYR A 304 -9.72 -16.64 0.42
N THR A 305 -8.43 -16.56 0.07
CA THR A 305 -7.37 -16.78 1.06
C THR A 305 -7.28 -15.49 1.83
N SER A 306 -7.77 -15.51 3.07
CA SER A 306 -7.76 -14.33 3.93
C SER A 306 -6.34 -13.87 4.18
N LYS A 307 -6.17 -12.62 4.57
CA LYS A 307 -4.86 -12.12 4.98
C LYS A 307 -4.29 -12.96 6.12
N GLU A 308 -5.13 -13.38 7.06
CA GLU A 308 -4.76 -14.26 8.17
C GLU A 308 -4.23 -15.61 7.68
N ASP A 309 -4.90 -16.21 6.69
CA ASP A 309 -4.47 -17.49 6.11
C ASP A 309 -3.17 -17.35 5.31
N ILE A 310 -3.01 -16.25 4.56
CA ILE A 310 -1.75 -15.94 3.85
C ILE A 310 -0.60 -15.84 4.84
N LEU A 311 -0.81 -15.17 5.99
CA LEU A 311 0.22 -15.00 7.01
C LEU A 311 0.67 -16.34 7.62
N LEU A 312 -0.19 -17.37 7.67
CA LEU A 312 0.21 -18.70 8.13
C LEU A 312 1.33 -19.33 7.30
N ILE A 313 1.51 -18.87 6.05
CA ILE A 313 2.56 -19.34 5.13
C ILE A 313 3.68 -18.30 5.04
N VAL A 314 3.34 -17.03 4.77
CA VAL A 314 4.34 -15.98 4.53
C VAL A 314 5.19 -15.71 5.78
N GLU A 315 4.61 -15.74 6.98
CA GLU A 315 5.38 -15.53 8.21
C GLU A 315 6.48 -16.58 8.41
N PRO A 316 6.19 -17.90 8.50
CA PRO A 316 7.23 -18.88 8.74
C PRO A 316 8.23 -19.04 7.59
N VAL A 317 7.79 -18.92 6.34
CA VAL A 317 8.59 -19.24 5.15
C VAL A 317 9.48 -18.06 4.72
N LEU A 318 8.96 -16.83 4.77
CA LEU A 318 9.67 -15.61 4.36
C LEU A 318 10.17 -14.80 5.56
N MET A 319 9.28 -14.39 6.46
CA MET A 319 9.59 -13.35 7.45
C MET A 319 10.37 -13.85 8.66
N ALA A 320 10.05 -15.00 9.23
CA ALA A 320 10.71 -15.50 10.43
C ALA A 320 12.24 -15.65 10.25
N PRO A 321 12.77 -16.14 9.11
CA PRO A 321 14.20 -16.09 8.83
C PRO A 321 14.78 -14.68 8.76
N LEU A 322 14.13 -13.76 8.06
CA LEU A 322 14.58 -12.36 7.93
C LEU A 322 14.56 -11.65 9.29
N ARG A 323 13.53 -11.86 10.10
CA ARG A 323 13.39 -11.33 11.46
C ARG A 323 14.51 -11.83 12.39
N ARG A 324 14.93 -13.09 12.27
CA ARG A 324 16.10 -13.61 12.99
C ARG A 324 17.41 -12.94 12.54
N GLY A 325 17.55 -12.66 11.25
CA GLY A 325 18.67 -11.87 10.72
C GLY A 325 18.67 -10.45 11.29
N TRP A 326 17.51 -9.80 11.24
CA TRP A 326 17.32 -8.45 11.74
C TRP A 326 17.68 -8.30 13.21
N ALA A 327 17.19 -9.20 14.08
CA ALA A 327 17.49 -9.15 15.51
C ALA A 327 19.01 -9.17 15.81
N LYS A 328 19.81 -9.89 15.00
CA LYS A 328 21.27 -9.90 15.13
C LYS A 328 21.89 -8.58 14.66
N VAL A 329 21.44 -8.09 13.50
CA VAL A 329 21.91 -6.82 12.91
C VAL A 329 21.58 -5.64 13.82
N GLU A 330 20.37 -5.58 14.36
CA GLU A 330 19.95 -4.55 15.31
C GLU A 330 20.84 -4.53 16.56
N ALA A 331 21.09 -5.69 17.17
CA ALA A 331 21.94 -5.80 18.35
C ALA A 331 23.37 -5.29 18.06
N GLN A 332 23.95 -5.73 16.94
CA GLN A 332 25.27 -5.29 16.49
C GLN A 332 25.31 -3.79 16.17
N ALA A 333 24.26 -3.25 15.53
CA ALA A 333 24.15 -1.84 15.20
C ALA A 333 24.12 -0.96 16.46
N ARG A 334 23.35 -1.36 17.48
CA ARG A 334 23.30 -0.66 18.78
C ARG A 334 24.64 -0.70 19.50
N GLU A 335 25.35 -1.82 19.45
CA GLU A 335 26.70 -1.94 20.03
C GLU A 335 27.70 -1.02 19.29
N LEU A 336 27.73 -1.05 17.96
CA LEU A 336 28.58 -0.18 17.14
C LEU A 336 28.29 1.30 17.39
N ALA A 337 27.02 1.68 17.52
CA ALA A 337 26.62 3.04 17.88
C ALA A 337 27.16 3.46 19.25
N ALA A 338 27.00 2.63 20.28
CA ALA A 338 27.55 2.90 21.61
C ALA A 338 29.08 3.04 21.59
N GLN A 339 29.79 2.20 20.82
CA GLN A 339 31.24 2.31 20.66
C GLN A 339 31.63 3.59 19.91
N ARG A 340 30.88 3.97 18.87
CA ARG A 340 31.09 5.18 18.07
C ARG A 340 30.93 6.43 18.93
N ASP A 341 29.92 6.47 19.77
CA ASP A 341 29.59 7.65 20.58
C ASP A 341 30.63 7.89 21.68
N ASN A 342 31.30 6.83 22.14
CA ASN A 342 32.44 6.91 23.05
C ASN A 342 33.80 7.10 22.35
N ALA A 343 33.85 7.08 21.01
CA ALA A 343 35.07 7.21 20.24
C ALA A 343 35.28 8.66 19.73
N ASN A 344 36.54 9.00 19.43
CA ASN A 344 36.93 10.30 18.89
C ASN A 344 37.75 10.16 17.59
N GLY A 345 37.80 11.22 16.80
CA GLY A 345 38.61 11.32 15.58
C GLY A 345 38.36 10.18 14.59
N ARG A 346 39.43 9.62 14.02
CA ARG A 346 39.36 8.57 12.98
C ARG A 346 38.62 7.31 13.42
N LYS A 347 38.68 6.94 14.72
CA LYS A 347 37.97 5.76 15.24
C LYS A 347 36.45 5.96 15.15
N LYS A 348 35.95 7.15 15.54
CA LYS A 348 34.53 7.50 15.42
C LYS A 348 34.05 7.42 13.96
N THR A 349 34.84 7.98 13.03
CA THR A 349 34.51 7.94 11.59
C THR A 349 34.47 6.51 11.05
N ASN A 350 35.40 5.65 11.45
CA ASN A 350 35.41 4.25 11.01
C ASN A 350 34.22 3.47 11.54
N LEU A 351 33.90 3.60 12.84
CA LEU A 351 32.74 2.96 13.46
C LEU A 351 31.42 3.45 12.85
N HIS A 352 31.32 4.75 12.53
CA HIS A 352 30.17 5.28 11.81
C HIS A 352 30.01 4.64 10.43
N LYS A 353 31.10 4.51 9.66
CA LYS A 353 31.07 3.82 8.35
C LYS A 353 30.69 2.35 8.46
N GLU A 354 31.19 1.65 9.47
CA GLU A 354 30.85 0.25 9.73
C GLU A 354 29.38 0.09 10.09
N LEU A 355 28.85 0.95 10.95
CA LEU A 355 27.43 1.00 11.28
C LEU A 355 26.55 1.30 10.06
N THR A 356 26.94 2.28 9.23
CA THR A 356 26.26 2.59 7.98
C THR A 356 26.23 1.36 7.07
N ALA A 357 27.39 0.75 6.81
CA ALA A 357 27.51 -0.41 5.94
C ALA A 357 26.69 -1.60 6.43
N LEU A 358 26.64 -1.83 7.74
CA LEU A 358 25.84 -2.90 8.35
C LEU A 358 24.34 -2.71 8.08
N LEU A 359 23.80 -1.51 8.33
CA LEU A 359 22.38 -1.23 8.15
C LEU A 359 21.98 -1.17 6.67
N THR A 360 22.76 -0.50 5.83
CA THR A 360 22.50 -0.47 4.38
C THR A 360 22.69 -1.83 3.73
N GLY A 361 23.62 -2.64 4.25
CA GLY A 361 23.85 -4.01 3.81
C GLY A 361 22.63 -4.89 4.09
N PHE A 362 22.07 -4.82 5.29
CA PHE A 362 20.87 -5.59 5.62
C PHE A 362 19.63 -5.11 4.84
N ALA A 363 19.47 -3.80 4.62
CA ALA A 363 18.42 -3.28 3.73
C ALA A 363 18.57 -3.84 2.30
N ALA A 364 19.80 -3.88 1.77
CA ALA A 364 20.09 -4.47 0.47
C ALA A 364 19.81 -5.99 0.42
N GLU A 365 20.06 -6.73 1.52
CA GLU A 365 19.69 -8.15 1.63
C GLU A 365 18.18 -8.34 1.54
N ILE A 366 17.37 -7.53 2.23
CA ILE A 366 15.90 -7.57 2.14
C ILE A 366 15.46 -7.28 0.70
N ALA A 367 16.00 -6.22 0.09
CA ALA A 367 15.64 -5.81 -1.27
C ALA A 367 16.05 -6.83 -2.36
N ALA A 368 16.99 -7.72 -2.07
CA ALA A 368 17.45 -8.75 -2.98
C ALA A 368 16.63 -10.06 -2.91
N VAL A 369 15.75 -10.23 -1.91
CA VAL A 369 14.97 -11.47 -1.74
C VAL A 369 13.95 -11.62 -2.87
N ARG A 370 14.02 -12.74 -3.59
CA ARG A 370 13.08 -13.10 -4.65
C ARG A 370 11.99 -14.03 -4.11
N VAL A 371 10.73 -13.58 -4.18
CA VAL A 371 9.55 -14.33 -3.71
C VAL A 371 8.75 -14.79 -4.92
N LEU A 372 8.55 -16.10 -5.08
CA LEU A 372 7.75 -16.66 -6.17
C LEU A 372 6.42 -17.23 -5.67
N ASP A 373 5.34 -16.86 -6.35
CA ASP A 373 4.05 -17.53 -6.27
C ASP A 373 3.70 -18.20 -7.62
N PRO A 374 3.90 -19.52 -7.75
CA PRO A 374 3.73 -20.25 -9.01
C PRO A 374 2.26 -20.56 -9.36
N GLY A 375 1.30 -19.94 -8.68
CA GLY A 375 -0.14 -19.99 -9.00
C GLY A 375 -0.81 -18.74 -8.43
N CYS A 376 -0.33 -17.57 -8.84
CA CYS A 376 -0.48 -16.36 -8.04
C CYS A 376 -1.89 -15.77 -8.02
N GLY A 377 -2.78 -16.16 -8.94
CA GLY A 377 -4.10 -15.57 -9.04
C GLY A 377 -4.00 -14.04 -9.16
N SER A 378 -4.72 -13.32 -8.31
CA SER A 378 -4.65 -11.85 -8.20
C SER A 378 -3.44 -11.30 -7.44
N ALA A 379 -2.43 -12.13 -7.16
CA ALA A 379 -1.19 -11.83 -6.44
C ALA A 379 -1.34 -11.44 -4.96
N ASN A 380 -2.31 -12.01 -4.24
CA ASN A 380 -2.52 -11.69 -2.83
C ASN A 380 -1.34 -12.08 -1.92
N PHE A 381 -0.73 -13.26 -2.14
CA PHE A 381 0.47 -13.67 -1.40
C PHE A 381 1.64 -12.73 -1.66
N LEU A 382 1.88 -12.38 -2.93
CA LEU A 382 2.95 -11.45 -3.33
C LEU A 382 2.72 -10.05 -2.75
N TYR A 383 1.49 -9.56 -2.74
CA TYR A 383 1.12 -8.30 -2.10
C TYR A 383 1.42 -8.29 -0.60
N VAL A 384 1.02 -9.34 0.13
CA VAL A 384 1.28 -9.44 1.57
C VAL A 384 2.79 -9.55 1.84
N ALA A 385 3.50 -10.37 1.06
CA ALA A 385 4.96 -10.49 1.15
C ALA A 385 5.64 -9.13 0.93
N LEU A 386 5.24 -8.38 -0.09
CA LEU A 386 5.77 -7.04 -0.37
C LEU A 386 5.59 -6.09 0.82
N ARG A 387 4.39 -6.03 1.40
CA ARG A 387 4.14 -5.17 2.57
C ARG A 387 5.03 -5.53 3.75
N LEU A 388 5.17 -6.82 4.06
CA LEU A 388 6.00 -7.27 5.17
C LEU A 388 7.49 -7.00 4.96
N LEU A 389 7.97 -7.09 3.71
CA LEU A 389 9.35 -6.75 3.36
C LEU A 389 9.60 -5.24 3.47
N LEU A 390 8.67 -4.42 2.98
CA LEU A 390 8.73 -2.96 3.13
C LEU A 390 8.66 -2.53 4.60
N ASP A 391 7.79 -3.13 5.40
CA ASP A 391 7.67 -2.86 6.83
C ASP A 391 8.99 -3.19 7.56
N LEU A 392 9.61 -4.33 7.24
CA LEU A 392 10.91 -4.70 7.80
C LEU A 392 12.00 -3.71 7.36
N GLU A 393 12.05 -3.33 6.09
CA GLU A 393 13.02 -2.34 5.60
C GLU A 393 12.82 -0.98 6.28
N LYS A 394 11.57 -0.56 6.52
CA LYS A 394 11.26 0.67 7.26
C LYS A 394 11.80 0.62 8.68
N GLU A 395 11.73 -0.52 9.38
CA GLU A 395 12.35 -0.67 10.70
C GLU A 395 13.86 -0.43 10.65
N VAL A 396 14.54 -0.91 9.59
CA VAL A 396 15.98 -0.65 9.37
C VAL A 396 16.24 0.84 9.14
N ILE A 397 15.45 1.49 8.29
CA ILE A 397 15.55 2.92 7.98
C ILE A 397 15.32 3.77 9.24
N THR A 398 14.32 3.42 10.04
CA THR A 398 14.02 4.12 11.30
C THR A 398 15.19 3.98 12.26
N LEU A 399 15.70 2.75 12.48
CA LEU A 399 16.87 2.54 13.34
C LEU A 399 18.11 3.32 12.84
N ALA A 400 18.34 3.35 11.52
CA ALA A 400 19.44 4.12 10.94
C ALA A 400 19.30 5.62 11.22
N GLY A 401 18.09 6.16 11.12
CA GLY A 401 17.77 7.52 11.53
C GLY A 401 18.03 7.75 13.02
N ASP A 402 17.56 6.85 13.88
CA ASP A 402 17.65 6.95 15.33
C ASP A 402 19.08 6.86 15.85
N LEU A 403 19.91 6.04 15.20
CA LEU A 403 21.33 5.91 15.52
C LEU A 403 22.18 6.99 14.84
N GLY A 404 21.61 7.95 14.11
CA GLY A 404 22.35 9.06 13.50
C GLY A 404 23.19 8.68 12.28
N VAL A 405 22.87 7.59 11.59
CA VAL A 405 23.40 7.26 10.25
C VAL A 405 22.73 8.13 9.17
N GLY A 406 21.49 8.53 9.43
CA GLY A 406 20.62 9.18 8.45
C GLY A 406 19.65 8.18 7.83
N ARG A 407 18.52 8.69 7.34
CA ARG A 407 17.50 7.89 6.67
C ARG A 407 17.84 7.75 5.18
N PHE A 408 17.45 6.63 4.61
CA PHE A 408 17.56 6.34 3.18
C PHE A 408 16.20 5.94 2.61
N ILE A 409 16.11 5.91 1.28
CA ILE A 409 14.90 5.54 0.55
C ILE A 409 14.80 4.01 0.53
N PRO A 410 13.60 3.42 0.74
CA PRO A 410 13.37 1.99 0.58
C PRO A 410 13.83 1.48 -0.79
N ALA A 411 14.52 0.34 -0.80
CA ALA A 411 14.97 -0.36 -1.99
C ALA A 411 14.07 -1.57 -2.32
N VAL A 412 13.26 -2.05 -1.37
CA VAL A 412 12.24 -3.06 -1.64
C VAL A 412 11.26 -2.52 -2.69
N SER A 413 10.94 -3.34 -3.69
CA SER A 413 10.09 -2.93 -4.81
C SER A 413 9.38 -4.12 -5.44
N PRO A 414 8.33 -3.89 -6.24
CA PRO A 414 7.64 -4.94 -7.01
C PRO A 414 8.54 -5.84 -7.86
N ALA A 415 9.74 -5.38 -8.23
CA ALA A 415 10.68 -6.13 -9.08
C ALA A 415 11.17 -7.45 -8.46
N GLN A 416 11.02 -7.63 -7.14
CA GLN A 416 11.46 -8.84 -6.43
C GLN A 416 10.36 -9.91 -6.28
N LEU A 417 9.14 -9.62 -6.77
CA LEU A 417 7.99 -10.52 -6.67
C LEU A 417 7.77 -11.25 -8.00
N TYR A 418 7.76 -12.57 -7.98
CA TYR A 418 7.61 -13.40 -9.17
C TYR A 418 6.28 -14.13 -9.08
N GLY A 419 5.56 -14.17 -10.20
CA GLY A 419 4.24 -14.81 -10.27
C GLY A 419 4.14 -15.67 -11.51
N ILE A 420 3.37 -16.75 -11.42
CA ILE A 420 2.92 -17.51 -12.60
C ILE A 420 1.41 -17.62 -12.52
N GLU A 421 0.74 -17.24 -13.61
CA GLU A 421 -0.71 -17.30 -13.71
C GLU A 421 -1.12 -17.70 -15.13
N LEU A 422 -2.10 -18.57 -15.25
CA LEU A 422 -2.59 -19.10 -16.52
C LEU A 422 -3.78 -18.31 -17.07
N ASN A 423 -4.58 -17.72 -16.18
CA ASN A 423 -5.71 -16.89 -16.55
C ASN A 423 -5.25 -15.45 -16.82
N GLU A 424 -5.44 -15.00 -18.05
CA GLU A 424 -5.04 -13.66 -18.51
C GLU A 424 -5.55 -12.53 -17.61
N TYR A 425 -6.78 -12.64 -17.07
CA TYR A 425 -7.34 -11.58 -16.23
C TYR A 425 -6.70 -11.54 -14.84
N ALA A 426 -6.50 -12.71 -14.24
CA ALA A 426 -5.81 -12.81 -12.97
C ALA A 426 -4.36 -12.32 -13.11
N TYR A 427 -3.72 -12.63 -14.25
CA TYR A 427 -2.39 -12.15 -14.60
C TYR A 427 -2.31 -10.62 -14.71
N GLU A 428 -3.26 -9.96 -15.37
CA GLU A 428 -3.30 -8.49 -15.43
C GLU A 428 -3.58 -7.88 -14.05
N LEU A 429 -4.58 -8.44 -13.34
CA LEU A 429 -4.98 -7.96 -12.01
C LEU A 429 -3.84 -8.10 -11.00
N ALA A 430 -3.08 -9.19 -11.04
CA ALA A 430 -1.90 -9.42 -10.21
C ALA A 430 -0.89 -8.26 -10.28
N GLN A 431 -0.61 -7.78 -11.50
CA GLN A 431 0.33 -6.68 -11.71
C GLN A 431 -0.20 -5.38 -11.11
N THR A 432 -1.48 -5.07 -11.31
CA THR A 432 -2.12 -3.88 -10.74
C THR A 432 -2.18 -3.94 -9.22
N THR A 433 -2.54 -5.09 -8.64
CA THR A 433 -2.60 -5.32 -7.18
C THR A 433 -1.26 -5.00 -6.51
N VAL A 434 -0.16 -5.52 -7.07
CA VAL A 434 1.19 -5.30 -6.54
C VAL A 434 1.57 -3.82 -6.59
N TRP A 435 1.31 -3.13 -7.72
CA TRP A 435 1.62 -1.71 -7.86
C TRP A 435 0.80 -0.83 -6.93
N ILE A 436 -0.52 -1.05 -6.85
CA ILE A 436 -1.39 -0.34 -5.91
C ILE A 436 -0.87 -0.52 -4.49
N GLY A 437 -0.55 -1.75 -4.09
CA GLY A 437 -0.01 -2.04 -2.77
C GLY A 437 1.31 -1.33 -2.46
N TYR A 438 2.22 -1.30 -3.43
CA TYR A 438 3.50 -0.60 -3.29
C TYR A 438 3.31 0.92 -3.12
N ILE A 439 2.55 1.54 -4.02
CA ILE A 439 2.27 2.99 -4.02
C ILE A 439 1.55 3.38 -2.73
N GLN A 440 0.54 2.59 -2.33
CA GLN A 440 -0.20 2.79 -1.10
C GLN A 440 0.73 2.74 0.10
N TRP A 441 1.64 1.76 0.16
CA TRP A 441 2.60 1.67 1.25
C TRP A 441 3.54 2.88 1.30
N LEU A 442 4.07 3.36 0.16
CA LEU A 442 4.94 4.54 0.12
C LEU A 442 4.21 5.78 0.65
N HIS A 443 2.97 5.99 0.19
CA HIS A 443 2.13 7.10 0.63
C HIS A 443 1.81 7.01 2.13
N GLU A 444 1.39 5.84 2.62
CA GLU A 444 1.06 5.60 4.03
C GLU A 444 2.22 5.80 5.01
N ASN A 445 3.45 5.79 4.50
CA ASN A 445 4.69 5.88 5.27
C ASN A 445 5.51 7.14 4.97
N GLY A 446 4.99 8.08 4.16
CA GLY A 446 5.61 9.38 3.90
C GLY A 446 6.81 9.34 2.95
N PHE A 447 6.93 8.29 2.12
CA PHE A 447 7.99 8.17 1.11
C PHE A 447 7.58 8.74 -0.27
N GLY A 448 6.37 9.28 -0.39
CA GLY A 448 5.86 9.90 -1.61
C GLY A 448 5.43 8.88 -2.66
N HIS A 449 5.78 9.13 -3.93
CA HIS A 449 5.36 8.34 -5.08
C HIS A 449 6.58 7.89 -5.90
N PRO A 450 6.48 6.78 -6.66
CA PRO A 450 7.55 6.35 -7.55
C PRO A 450 7.80 7.36 -8.68
N GLU A 451 9.01 7.32 -9.24
CA GLU A 451 9.38 8.10 -10.42
C GLU A 451 8.59 7.67 -11.66
N GLN A 452 8.44 8.59 -12.63
CA GLN A 452 7.77 8.30 -13.90
C GLN A 452 8.62 7.36 -14.80
N PRO A 453 8.02 6.38 -15.49
CA PRO A 453 6.60 6.02 -15.42
C PRO A 453 6.24 5.37 -14.07
N ILE A 454 5.09 5.78 -13.51
CA ILE A 454 4.63 5.38 -12.17
C ILE A 454 4.51 3.85 -12.05
N LEU A 455 4.03 3.18 -13.10
CA LEU A 455 3.97 1.74 -13.21
C LEU A 455 5.06 1.29 -14.17
N LYS A 456 5.97 0.45 -13.69
CA LYS A 456 6.97 -0.20 -14.56
C LYS A 456 6.46 -1.58 -14.98
N PRO A 457 6.76 -2.05 -16.21
CA PRO A 457 6.38 -3.39 -16.63
C PRO A 457 6.87 -4.47 -15.67
N LEU A 458 5.97 -5.32 -15.19
CA LEU A 458 6.28 -6.43 -14.29
C LEU A 458 6.54 -7.71 -15.09
N ASN A 459 7.70 -7.75 -15.75
CA ASN A 459 8.14 -8.92 -16.52
C ASN A 459 8.41 -10.18 -15.66
N ASN A 460 8.38 -10.03 -14.34
CA ASN A 460 8.55 -11.04 -13.31
C ASN A 460 7.27 -11.83 -13.00
N ILE A 461 6.09 -11.32 -13.37
CA ILE A 461 4.85 -12.10 -13.41
C ILE A 461 4.73 -12.67 -14.82
N LYS A 462 4.44 -13.97 -14.94
CA LYS A 462 4.41 -14.70 -16.22
C LYS A 462 3.01 -15.25 -16.49
N HIS A 463 2.48 -14.92 -17.68
CA HIS A 463 1.27 -15.53 -18.20
C HIS A 463 1.63 -16.88 -18.86
N MET A 464 1.59 -17.96 -18.09
CA MET A 464 1.95 -19.31 -18.52
C MET A 464 1.40 -20.38 -17.58
N ASP A 465 1.38 -21.62 -18.03
CA ASP A 465 1.11 -22.77 -17.17
C ASP A 465 2.36 -23.10 -16.32
N ALA A 466 2.16 -23.33 -15.03
CA ALA A 466 3.23 -23.56 -14.07
C ALA A 466 3.73 -25.01 -14.03
N ILE A 467 2.97 -25.97 -14.57
CA ILE A 467 3.24 -27.40 -14.45
C ILE A 467 3.30 -28.14 -15.79
N LEU A 468 2.75 -27.58 -16.87
CA LEU A 468 2.79 -28.18 -18.19
C LEU A 468 3.13 -27.16 -19.28
N ALA A 469 4.18 -27.42 -20.04
CA ALA A 469 4.50 -26.69 -21.26
C ALA A 469 4.74 -27.67 -22.41
N THR A 470 4.91 -27.13 -23.61
CA THR A 470 5.18 -27.91 -24.81
C THR A 470 6.46 -27.39 -25.46
N ASP A 471 7.37 -28.30 -25.83
CA ASP A 471 8.59 -27.95 -26.57
C ASP A 471 8.32 -27.64 -28.06
N GLU A 472 9.36 -27.27 -28.80
CA GLU A 472 9.28 -26.98 -30.24
C GLU A 472 8.75 -28.15 -31.08
N ASN A 473 8.83 -29.38 -30.58
CA ASN A 473 8.40 -30.61 -31.25
C ASN A 473 7.01 -31.07 -30.80
N GLY A 474 6.30 -30.29 -29.99
CA GLY A 474 4.98 -30.68 -29.49
C GLY A 474 5.01 -31.65 -28.30
N ARG A 475 6.16 -31.86 -27.65
CA ARG A 475 6.30 -32.79 -26.53
C ARG A 475 6.04 -32.08 -25.19
N PRO A 476 5.34 -32.73 -24.24
CA PRO A 476 5.14 -32.16 -22.93
C PRO A 476 6.48 -32.05 -22.18
N VAL A 477 6.72 -30.90 -21.59
CA VAL A 477 7.91 -30.59 -20.80
C VAL A 477 7.52 -29.81 -19.55
N GLU A 478 8.34 -29.92 -18.50
CA GLU A 478 8.15 -29.07 -17.34
C GLU A 478 8.51 -27.63 -17.69
N PRO A 479 7.62 -26.65 -17.43
CA PRO A 479 7.95 -25.25 -17.67
C PRO A 479 9.07 -24.79 -16.74
N THR A 480 9.91 -23.86 -17.18
CA THR A 480 10.94 -23.27 -16.33
C THR A 480 10.31 -22.23 -15.39
N TRP A 481 10.41 -22.45 -14.07
CA TRP A 481 10.03 -21.42 -13.11
C TRP A 481 11.12 -20.34 -12.99
N PRO A 482 10.74 -19.07 -12.75
CA PRO A 482 11.70 -18.02 -12.43
C PRO A 482 12.56 -18.43 -11.23
N GLU A 483 13.83 -18.04 -11.25
CA GLU A 483 14.67 -18.21 -10.07
C GLU A 483 14.13 -17.40 -8.89
N ALA A 484 14.05 -18.04 -7.73
CA ALA A 484 13.53 -17.44 -6.51
C ALA A 484 14.29 -17.96 -5.28
N ASP A 485 14.28 -17.17 -4.21
CA ASP A 485 14.83 -17.60 -2.92
C ASP A 485 13.79 -18.33 -2.08
N VAL A 486 12.52 -17.95 -2.25
CA VAL A 486 11.40 -18.45 -1.48
C VAL A 486 10.18 -18.64 -2.38
N ILE A 487 9.48 -19.76 -2.21
CA ILE A 487 8.14 -19.97 -2.77
C ILE A 487 7.08 -19.79 -1.68
N VAL A 488 5.99 -19.09 -2.01
CA VAL A 488 4.75 -19.00 -1.22
C VAL A 488 3.57 -19.05 -2.17
N GLY A 489 2.40 -19.47 -1.73
CA GLY A 489 1.21 -19.41 -2.58
C GLY A 489 0.15 -20.41 -2.18
N ASN A 490 -0.93 -20.44 -2.97
CA ASN A 490 -2.03 -21.37 -2.82
C ASN A 490 -2.42 -21.93 -4.20
N PRO A 491 -1.70 -22.96 -4.70
CA PRO A 491 -1.97 -23.51 -6.02
C PRO A 491 -3.35 -24.18 -6.10
N PRO A 492 -3.90 -24.38 -7.30
CA PRO A 492 -5.27 -24.87 -7.47
C PRO A 492 -5.46 -26.31 -6.98
N PHE A 493 -6.58 -26.57 -6.31
CA PHE A 493 -7.02 -27.91 -5.91
C PHE A 493 -8.03 -28.46 -6.89
N LEU A 494 -7.78 -29.67 -7.38
CA LEU A 494 -8.73 -30.37 -8.23
C LEU A 494 -8.55 -31.87 -8.08
N GLY A 495 -9.40 -32.47 -7.24
CA GLY A 495 -9.31 -33.89 -6.91
C GLY A 495 -9.37 -34.77 -8.17
N GLY A 496 -8.65 -35.90 -8.15
CA GLY A 496 -8.37 -36.70 -9.36
C GLY A 496 -9.58 -37.12 -10.20
N ASN A 497 -10.78 -37.25 -9.61
CA ASN A 497 -12.00 -37.57 -10.37
C ASN A 497 -12.55 -36.40 -11.21
N ARG A 498 -12.18 -35.15 -10.90
CA ARG A 498 -12.65 -33.93 -11.59
C ARG A 498 -11.61 -33.34 -12.54
N ILE A 499 -10.33 -33.71 -12.43
CA ILE A 499 -9.24 -33.12 -13.22
C ILE A 499 -9.49 -33.22 -14.74
N ARG A 500 -9.98 -34.38 -15.22
CA ARG A 500 -10.31 -34.59 -16.63
C ARG A 500 -11.54 -33.82 -17.09
N GLN A 501 -12.52 -33.63 -16.21
CA GLN A 501 -13.75 -32.92 -16.56
C GLN A 501 -13.48 -31.43 -16.81
N GLU A 502 -12.59 -30.83 -16.03
CA GLU A 502 -12.29 -29.39 -16.12
C GLU A 502 -11.15 -29.09 -17.10
N LEU A 503 -10.08 -29.89 -17.11
CA LEU A 503 -8.86 -29.61 -17.91
C LEU A 503 -8.82 -30.36 -19.26
N GLY A 504 -9.71 -31.34 -19.46
CA GLY A 504 -9.78 -32.15 -20.67
C GLY A 504 -8.75 -33.28 -20.73
N ASP A 505 -9.09 -34.34 -21.49
CA ASP A 505 -8.29 -35.56 -21.54
C ASP A 505 -6.88 -35.35 -22.08
N GLN A 506 -6.71 -34.57 -23.14
CA GLN A 506 -5.40 -34.34 -23.77
C GLN A 506 -4.40 -33.68 -22.83
N TYR A 507 -4.85 -32.69 -22.06
CA TYR A 507 -4.01 -32.00 -21.07
C TYR A 507 -3.59 -32.97 -19.96
N VAL A 508 -4.56 -33.71 -19.41
CA VAL A 508 -4.33 -34.63 -18.30
C VAL A 508 -3.41 -35.79 -18.72
N ASP A 509 -3.59 -36.35 -19.92
CA ASP A 509 -2.73 -37.42 -20.42
C ASP A 509 -1.27 -36.94 -20.59
N SER A 510 -1.09 -35.72 -21.09
CA SER A 510 0.24 -35.10 -21.22
C SER A 510 0.89 -34.85 -19.85
N LEU A 511 0.11 -34.33 -18.90
CA LEU A 511 0.57 -34.07 -17.54
C LEU A 511 0.97 -35.38 -16.82
N PHE A 512 0.15 -36.42 -16.93
CA PHE A 512 0.43 -37.72 -16.30
C PHE A 512 1.65 -38.39 -16.91
N ALA A 513 1.82 -38.31 -18.23
CA ALA A 513 3.00 -38.84 -18.89
C ALA A 513 4.28 -38.08 -18.47
N LEU A 514 4.21 -36.76 -18.30
CA LEU A 514 5.34 -35.92 -17.90
C LEU A 514 5.82 -36.20 -16.45
N TYR A 515 4.90 -36.52 -15.55
CA TYR A 515 5.18 -36.77 -14.13
C TYR A 515 5.13 -38.26 -13.75
N ASP A 516 5.15 -39.16 -14.74
CA ASP A 516 5.12 -40.61 -14.52
C ASP A 516 6.26 -41.06 -13.58
N GLY A 517 5.94 -41.98 -12.68
CA GLY A 517 6.85 -42.45 -11.64
C GLY A 517 7.15 -41.47 -10.50
N ARG A 518 6.74 -40.19 -10.59
CA ARG A 518 6.89 -39.18 -9.52
C ARG A 518 5.58 -38.88 -8.82
N ILE A 519 4.49 -38.74 -9.56
CA ILE A 519 3.17 -38.40 -9.03
C ILE A 519 2.14 -39.43 -9.50
N PRO A 520 1.39 -40.09 -8.60
CA PRO A 520 0.32 -40.99 -9.00
C PRO A 520 -0.80 -40.27 -9.75
N ALA A 521 -1.34 -40.90 -10.79
CA ALA A 521 -2.41 -40.32 -11.64
C ALA A 521 -3.73 -39.99 -10.92
N PHE A 522 -3.92 -40.44 -9.67
CA PHE A 522 -5.08 -40.10 -8.84
C PHE A 522 -4.82 -38.96 -7.85
N ALA A 523 -3.59 -38.43 -7.81
CA ALA A 523 -3.22 -37.31 -6.95
C ALA A 523 -4.01 -36.05 -7.33
N ASP A 524 -4.17 -35.16 -6.35
CA ASP A 524 -4.78 -33.85 -6.58
C ASP A 524 -3.86 -32.98 -7.45
N LEU A 525 -4.44 -32.08 -8.24
CA LEU A 525 -3.71 -31.14 -9.09
C LEU A 525 -2.65 -30.32 -8.32
N VAL A 526 -2.88 -30.01 -7.05
CA VAL A 526 -1.90 -29.27 -6.23
C VAL A 526 -0.56 -30.01 -6.09
N CYS A 527 -0.56 -31.35 -6.15
CA CYS A 527 0.65 -32.17 -5.93
C CYS A 527 1.76 -31.90 -6.95
N TYR A 528 1.42 -31.45 -8.16
CA TYR A 528 2.37 -31.12 -9.23
C TYR A 528 3.23 -29.89 -8.88
N TRP A 529 2.66 -28.91 -8.19
CA TRP A 529 3.41 -27.77 -7.66
C TRP A 529 4.34 -28.18 -6.53
N PHE A 530 3.88 -29.03 -5.60
CA PHE A 530 4.71 -29.55 -4.52
C PHE A 530 5.91 -30.34 -5.04
N GLU A 531 5.72 -31.19 -6.04
CA GLU A 531 6.83 -31.96 -6.64
C GLU A 531 7.85 -31.03 -7.31
N LYS A 532 7.41 -29.99 -8.03
CA LYS A 532 8.32 -29.00 -8.61
C LYS A 532 9.09 -28.23 -7.55
N ALA A 533 8.41 -27.74 -6.51
CA ALA A 533 9.08 -27.03 -5.41
C ALA A 533 10.10 -27.93 -4.69
N ARG A 534 9.73 -29.20 -4.42
CA ARG A 534 10.63 -30.21 -3.84
C ARG A 534 11.87 -30.42 -4.71
N TYR A 535 11.69 -30.59 -6.03
CA TYR A 535 12.80 -30.77 -6.97
C TYR A 535 13.74 -29.56 -6.97
N LEU A 536 13.21 -28.34 -7.01
CA LEU A 536 14.03 -27.12 -6.98
C LEU A 536 14.83 -26.96 -5.67
N ILE A 537 14.27 -27.40 -4.54
CA ILE A 537 14.99 -27.44 -3.26
C ILE A 537 16.10 -28.50 -3.31
N GLU A 538 15.79 -29.70 -3.81
CA GLU A 538 16.77 -30.79 -3.92
C GLU A 538 17.96 -30.42 -4.83
N THR A 539 17.72 -29.67 -5.91
CA THR A 539 18.79 -29.21 -6.82
C THR A 539 19.50 -27.94 -6.35
N GLY A 540 19.11 -27.37 -5.20
CA GLY A 540 19.70 -26.14 -4.66
C GLY A 540 19.34 -24.88 -5.44
N SER A 541 18.29 -24.93 -6.28
CA SER A 541 17.78 -23.79 -7.05
C SER A 541 16.75 -22.96 -6.27
N LEU A 542 16.32 -23.44 -5.09
CA LEU A 542 15.41 -22.77 -4.18
C LEU A 542 15.83 -23.03 -2.73
N ASN A 543 15.77 -22.00 -1.87
CA ASN A 543 16.15 -22.16 -0.47
C ASN A 543 15.00 -22.71 0.39
N ARG A 544 13.76 -22.25 0.15
CA ARG A 544 12.57 -22.57 0.98
C ARG A 544 11.29 -22.51 0.13
N ALA A 545 10.29 -23.30 0.50
CA ALA A 545 8.94 -23.28 -0.07
C ALA A 545 7.91 -23.53 1.04
#